data_AF-A0AAN8HUJ0-F1
#
_entry.id   AF-A0AAN8HUJ0-F1
#
_cell.length_a   1.000
_cell.length_b   1.000
_cell.length_c   1.000
_cell.angle_alpha   90.00
_cell.angle_beta   90.00
_cell.angle_gamma   90.00
#
_symmetry.space_group_name_H-M   'P 1'
#
loop_
_entity.id
_entity.type
_entity.pdbx_description
1 polymer ?
#
loop_
_entity_poly.entity_id
_entity_poly.type
_entity_poly.pdbx_seq_one_letter_code
_entity_poly.pdbx_strand_id
1 'polypeptide(L)'
;MKTVTCHEDSRFYAPTNVKTHCITDALGCMMRELSGTAKIECEDFNEYIDDSVDSLGLLIAKRSKKDLGLTKSNECACEGYEEKPFVEFLKALESLLQRVYSS
;
A
#
# COMPACT_ATOMS: atom_id res chain seq x y z
N MET A 1 12.69 -2.78 5.10
CA MET A 1 12.52 -1.65 6.04
C MET A 1 12.94 -2.09 7.42
N LYS A 2 14.13 -1.71 7.92
CA LYS A 2 14.58 -2.05 9.28
C LYS A 2 14.64 -0.83 10.23
N THR A 3 14.24 0.35 9.77
CA THR A 3 14.40 1.60 10.54
C THR A 3 13.14 2.47 10.59
N VAL A 4 11.99 1.98 10.12
CA VAL A 4 10.71 2.69 10.27
C VAL A 4 10.04 2.16 11.52
N THR A 5 9.78 3.05 12.48
CA THR A 5 9.11 2.72 13.75
C THR A 5 7.87 3.58 13.86
N CYS A 6 6.71 2.96 14.05
CA CYS A 6 5.44 3.67 14.23
C CYS A 6 5.00 3.63 15.68
N HIS A 7 4.09 4.54 16.03
CA HIS A 7 3.40 4.48 17.32
C HIS A 7 2.68 3.11 17.48
N GLU A 8 2.56 2.62 18.72
CA GLU A 8 1.99 1.30 19.01
C GLU A 8 0.50 1.20 18.62
N ASP A 9 -0.20 2.32 18.63
CA ASP A 9 -1.61 2.44 18.28
C ASP A 9 -1.84 2.74 16.79
N SER A 10 -0.79 2.96 16.00
CA SER A 10 -0.92 3.20 14.56
C SER A 10 -1.58 2.03 13.83
N ARG A 11 -2.59 2.38 13.02
CA ARG A 11 -3.42 1.44 12.26
C ARG A 11 -3.44 1.84 10.79
N PHE A 12 -3.30 0.84 9.92
CA PHE A 12 -3.21 1.03 8.48
C PHE A 12 -4.13 0.06 7.77
N TYR A 13 -4.95 0.54 6.85
CA TYR A 13 -5.72 -0.34 5.97
C TYR A 13 -4.77 -1.26 5.20
N ALA A 14 -4.91 -2.58 5.40
CA ALA A 14 -3.98 -3.57 4.89
C ALA A 14 -4.66 -4.52 3.90
N PRO A 15 -4.63 -4.18 2.59
CA PRO A 15 -5.17 -5.04 1.54
C PRO A 15 -4.62 -6.46 1.57
N THR A 16 -5.46 -7.42 1.96
CA THR A 16 -5.19 -8.86 1.93
C THR A 16 -6.27 -9.57 1.11
N ASN A 17 -5.96 -10.75 0.56
CA ASN A 17 -6.90 -11.50 -0.31
C ASN A 17 -7.48 -10.68 -1.49
N VAL A 18 -6.70 -9.70 -1.98
CA VAL A 18 -7.14 -8.73 -2.99
C VAL A 18 -7.62 -9.44 -4.26
N LYS A 19 -8.76 -9.06 -4.85
CA LYS A 19 -9.21 -9.63 -6.13
C LYS A 19 -8.37 -9.11 -7.28
N THR A 20 -8.19 -9.88 -8.35
CA THR A 20 -7.30 -9.49 -9.47
C THR A 20 -7.61 -8.10 -10.04
N HIS A 21 -8.90 -7.76 -10.16
CA HIS A 21 -9.33 -6.45 -10.66
C HIS A 21 -9.12 -5.30 -9.66
N CYS A 22 -8.91 -5.59 -8.36
CA CYS A 22 -8.63 -4.59 -7.32
C CYS A 22 -7.13 -4.37 -7.07
N ILE A 23 -6.22 -5.07 -7.77
CA ILE A 23 -4.78 -5.00 -7.47
C ILE A 23 -4.25 -3.56 -7.54
N THR A 24 -4.66 -2.78 -8.54
CA THR A 24 -4.19 -1.41 -8.70
C THR A 24 -4.77 -0.47 -7.64
N ASP A 25 -6.03 -0.66 -7.27
CA ASP A 25 -6.66 0.07 -6.15
C ASP A 25 -6.00 -0.27 -4.80
N ALA A 26 -5.66 -1.53 -4.58
CA ALA A 26 -4.92 -1.97 -3.40
C ALA A 26 -3.52 -1.35 -3.33
N LEU A 27 -2.80 -1.23 -4.45
CA LEU A 27 -1.53 -0.49 -4.49
C LEU A 27 -1.74 0.99 -4.15
N GLY A 28 -2.81 1.60 -4.65
CA GLY A 28 -3.20 2.97 -4.32
C GLY A 28 -3.51 3.14 -2.82
N CYS A 29 -4.19 2.17 -2.20
CA CYS A 29 -4.44 2.12 -0.77
C CYS A 29 -3.13 2.07 0.02
N MET A 30 -2.21 1.16 -0.33
CA MET A 30 -0.88 1.08 0.31
C MET A 30 -0.13 2.42 0.20
N MET A 31 -0.14 3.04 -0.98
CA MET A 31 0.51 4.33 -1.20
C MET A 31 -0.13 5.46 -0.37
N ARG A 32 -1.46 5.48 -0.23
CA ARG A 32 -2.19 6.46 0.58
C ARG A 32 -1.87 6.30 2.06
N GLU A 33 -1.83 5.07 2.57
CA GLU A 33 -1.49 4.81 3.98
C GLU A 33 -0.04 5.20 4.29
N LEU A 34 0.90 4.92 3.37
CA LEU A 34 2.29 5.34 3.52
C LEU A 34 2.45 6.87 3.47
N SER A 35 1.86 7.52 2.47
CA SER A 35 1.97 8.99 2.28
C SER A 35 1.11 9.81 3.24
N GLY A 36 0.15 9.18 3.93
CA GLY A 36 -0.73 9.79 4.92
C GLY A 36 -0.35 9.37 6.33
N THR A 37 -1.05 8.35 6.84
CA THR A 37 -0.93 7.86 8.22
C THR A 37 0.53 7.63 8.63
N ALA A 38 1.32 6.93 7.80
CA ALA A 38 2.68 6.56 8.18
C ALA A 38 3.63 7.76 8.24
N LYS A 39 3.45 8.76 7.38
CA LYS A 39 4.22 10.00 7.44
C LYS A 39 3.99 10.80 8.72
N ILE A 40 2.82 10.66 9.32
CA ILE A 40 2.44 11.41 10.53
C ILE A 40 2.83 10.63 11.78
N GLU A 41 2.62 9.32 11.78
CA GLU A 41 2.67 8.49 12.98
C GLU A 41 3.92 7.60 13.06
N CYS A 42 4.81 7.65 12.06
CA CYS A 42 6.04 6.85 12.06
C CYS A 42 7.29 7.71 11.96
N GLU A 43 8.31 7.30 12.70
CA GLU A 43 9.68 7.77 12.58
C GLU A 43 10.38 7.04 11.45
N ASP A 44 10.82 7.79 10.45
CA ASP A 44 11.53 7.28 9.28
C ASP A 44 12.75 8.14 8.93
N PHE A 45 13.83 7.94 9.68
CA PHE A 45 15.05 8.73 9.56
C PHE A 45 15.78 8.62 8.21
N ASN A 46 15.41 7.64 7.38
CA ASN A 46 16.06 7.35 6.10
C ASN A 46 15.12 7.57 4.91
N GLU A 47 13.96 8.19 5.11
CA GLU A 47 12.98 8.52 4.05
C GLU A 47 12.51 7.28 3.24
N TYR A 48 12.54 6.09 3.85
CA TYR A 48 12.08 4.85 3.22
C TYR A 48 10.59 4.86 2.87
N ILE A 49 9.77 5.61 3.61
CA ILE A 49 8.35 5.84 3.32
C ILE A 49 8.24 6.60 2.00
N ASP A 50 9.03 7.66 1.81
CA ASP A 50 9.03 8.45 0.57
C ASP A 50 9.51 7.63 -0.63
N ASP A 51 10.62 6.91 -0.48
CA ASP A 51 11.11 5.98 -1.51
C ASP A 51 10.05 4.93 -1.91
N SER A 52 9.30 4.43 -0.91
CA SER A 52 8.24 3.45 -1.12
C SER A 52 7.04 4.07 -1.83
N VAL A 53 6.65 5.29 -1.48
CA VAL A 53 5.57 6.04 -2.13
C VAL A 53 5.92 6.30 -3.60
N ASP A 54 7.14 6.75 -3.90
CA ASP A 54 7.60 7.00 -5.27
C ASP A 54 7.62 5.71 -6.09
N SER A 55 8.14 4.62 -5.52
CA SER A 55 8.16 3.30 -6.16
C SER A 55 6.75 2.79 -6.48
N LEU A 56 5.81 2.96 -5.55
CA LEU A 56 4.41 2.61 -5.75
C LEU A 56 3.75 3.48 -6.81
N GLY A 57 4.01 4.79 -6.82
CA GLY A 57 3.51 5.71 -7.82
C GLY A 57 3.94 5.31 -9.24
N LEU A 58 5.22 4.97 -9.42
CA LEU A 58 5.74 4.48 -10.70
C LEU A 58 5.10 3.15 -11.12
N LEU A 59 4.89 2.24 -10.16
CA LEU A 59 4.25 0.94 -10.42
C LEU A 59 2.78 1.10 -10.84
N ILE A 60 2.02 1.94 -10.14
CA ILE A 60 0.63 2.26 -10.47
C ILE A 60 0.56 2.90 -11.85
N ALA A 61 1.41 3.88 -12.15
CA ALA A 61 1.46 4.51 -13.47
C ALA A 61 1.76 3.51 -14.59
N LYS A 62 2.67 2.56 -14.35
CA LYS A 62 2.98 1.48 -15.30
C LYS A 62 1.79 0.56 -15.55
N ARG A 63 1.01 0.24 -14.51
CA ARG A 63 -0.20 -0.59 -14.61
C ARG A 63 -1.33 0.14 -15.34
N SER A 64 -1.53 1.43 -15.06
CA SER A 64 -2.51 2.27 -15.76
C SER A 64 -2.26 2.36 -17.27
N LYS A 65 -0.99 2.38 -17.71
CA LYS A 65 -0.62 2.33 -19.14
C LYS A 65 -0.95 1.00 -19.82
N LYS A 66 -1.27 -0.05 -19.07
CA LYS A 66 -1.68 -1.38 -19.55
C LYS A 66 -3.19 -1.61 -19.40
N ASP A 67 -3.98 -0.55 -19.24
CA ASP A 67 -5.42 -0.60 -18.96
C ASP A 67 -5.79 -1.35 -17.66
N LEU A 68 -4.83 -1.49 -16.75
CA LEU A 68 -5.01 -2.03 -15.40
C LEU A 68 -5.01 -0.89 -14.38
N GLY A 69 -5.74 0.19 -14.66
CA GLY A 69 -5.79 1.40 -13.81
C GLY A 69 -6.60 1.24 -12.53
N LEU A 70 -6.76 2.34 -11.78
CA LEU A 70 -7.65 2.42 -10.62
C LEU A 70 -9.10 2.22 -11.06
N THR A 71 -9.87 1.45 -10.29
CA THR A 71 -11.29 1.24 -10.52
C THR A 71 -12.10 2.14 -9.58
N LYS A 72 -13.28 2.59 -10.01
CA LYS A 72 -14.22 3.31 -9.12
C LYS A 72 -15.14 2.35 -8.36
N SER A 73 -14.71 1.10 -8.17
CA SER A 73 -15.53 0.08 -7.51
C SER A 73 -15.46 0.25 -6.00
N ASN A 74 -16.61 0.37 -5.34
CA ASN A 74 -16.70 0.39 -3.88
C ASN A 74 -16.13 -0.90 -3.24
N GLU A 75 -16.14 -2.01 -3.99
CA GLU A 75 -15.56 -3.28 -3.56
C GLU A 75 -14.04 -3.21 -3.36
N CYS A 76 -13.35 -2.32 -4.08
CA CYS A 76 -11.90 -2.17 -4.01
C CYS A 76 -11.48 -0.99 -3.11
N ALA A 77 -12.42 -0.36 -2.41
CA ALA A 77 -12.16 0.79 -1.55
C ALA A 77 -11.19 0.43 -0.41
N CYS A 78 -10.30 1.36 -0.07
CA CYS A 78 -9.25 1.16 0.93
C CYS A 78 -9.86 0.87 2.32
N GLU A 79 -10.93 1.60 2.65
CA GLU A 79 -11.69 1.49 3.89
C GLU A 79 -12.46 0.16 4.03
N GLY A 80 -12.52 -0.65 2.98
CA GLY A 80 -13.10 -1.99 3.01
C GLY A 80 -12.14 -3.07 3.55
N TYR A 81 -10.85 -2.76 3.69
CA TYR A 81 -9.86 -3.69 4.23
C TYR A 81 -9.75 -3.59 5.75
N GLU A 82 -9.21 -4.63 6.37
CA GLU A 82 -8.93 -4.62 7.81
C GLU A 82 -7.73 -3.70 8.10
N GLU A 83 -7.85 -2.90 9.16
CA GLU A 83 -6.74 -2.12 9.68
C GLU A 83 -5.78 -2.99 10.50
N LYS A 84 -4.48 -2.91 10.21
CA LYS A 84 -3.45 -3.72 10.87
C LYS A 84 -2.31 -2.86 11.39
N PRO A 85 -1.54 -3.34 12.39
CA PRO A 85 -0.29 -2.70 12.79
C PRO A 85 0.70 -2.63 11.61
N PHE A 86 1.64 -1.68 11.68
CA PHE A 86 2.57 -1.40 10.58
C PHE A 86 3.32 -2.63 10.05
N VAL A 87 3.79 -3.52 10.93
CA VAL A 87 4.52 -4.74 10.52
C VAL A 87 3.64 -5.67 9.67
N GLU A 88 2.36 -5.80 10.01
CA GLU A 88 1.42 -6.61 9.25
C GLU A 88 1.00 -5.92 7.94
N PHE A 89 0.86 -4.60 7.97
CA PHE A 89 0.67 -3.78 6.78
C PHE A 89 1.81 -3.98 5.76
N LEU A 90 3.06 -3.98 6.21
CA LEU A 90 4.22 -4.24 5.32
C LEU A 90 4.19 -5.65 4.72
N LYS A 91 3.79 -6.68 5.49
CA LYS A 91 3.62 -8.04 4.95
C LYS A 91 2.54 -8.10 3.88
N ALA A 92 1.46 -7.35 4.04
CA ALA A 92 0.40 -7.24 3.04
C ALA A 92 0.92 -6.54 1.77
N LEU A 93 1.73 -5.50 1.91
CA LEU A 93 2.40 -4.83 0.79
C LEU A 93 3.34 -5.79 0.04
N GLU A 94 4.22 -6.51 0.74
CA GLU A 94 5.12 -7.50 0.12
C GLU A 94 4.34 -8.56 -0.66
N SER A 95 3.28 -9.10 -0.06
CA SER A 95 2.40 -10.09 -0.69
C SER A 95 1.71 -9.53 -1.94
N LEU A 96 1.27 -8.28 -1.90
CA LEU A 96 0.66 -7.61 -3.05
C LEU A 96 1.67 -7.38 -4.18
N LEU A 97 2.91 -6.97 -3.86
CA LEU A 97 3.98 -6.80 -4.84
C LEU A 97 4.33 -8.12 -5.53
N GLN A 98 4.44 -9.23 -4.78
CA GLN A 98 4.67 -10.55 -5.36
C GLN A 98 3.61 -10.92 -6.40
N ARG A 99 2.34 -10.58 -6.14
CA ARG A 99 1.25 -10.83 -7.08
C ARG A 99 1.35 -9.97 -8.33
N VAL A 100 1.79 -8.72 -8.20
CA VAL A 100 2.01 -7.82 -9.34
C VAL A 100 3.15 -8.31 -10.23
N TYR A 101 4.23 -8.85 -9.64
CA TYR A 101 5.36 -9.40 -10.41
C TYR A 101 5.09 -10.79 -11.00
N SER A 102 4.08 -11.49 -10.49
CA SER A 102 3.64 -12.80 -10.99
C SER A 102 2.51 -12.71 -12.04
N SER A 103 1.99 -11.51 -12.32
CA SER A 103 0.91 -11.23 -13.28
C SER A 103 1.42 -10.58 -14.56
#